data_AF-A0A5E4U862-F1
#
_entry.id   AF-A0A5E4U862-F1
#
_cell.length_a   1.000
_cell.length_b   1.000
_cell.length_c   1.000
_cell.angle_alpha   90.00
_cell.angle_beta   90.00
_cell.angle_gamma   90.00
#
_symmetry.space_group_name_H-M   'P 1'
#
loop_
_entity.id
_entity.type
_entity.pdbx_description
1 polymer ?
#
loop_
_entity_poly.entity_id
_entity_poly.type
_entity_poly.pdbx_seq_one_letter_code
_entity_poly.pdbx_strand_id
1 'polypeptide(L)'
;MIKENMCALAFVALGLLSQASKATAFEAWGFVGGNKKEDVLREAKARGDTLDEKPGGVFIHRRDPNTGALDTYHLVFCTTGLSLVSKSLTFTAANYANEQYALVKQYGSPTVTATDQSITNPAGTWEWREIKSIWQGQAEEIRMILTVPTGDSAKLGLVPGMSIVHSNESGCKPHELSRSE
;
A
#
# COMPACT_ATOMS: atom_id res chain seq x y z
N MET A 1 37.80 -26.17 -37.87
CA MET A 1 36.62 -25.29 -37.68
C MET A 1 35.47 -26.22 -37.33
N ILE A 2 34.95 -26.31 -36.11
CA ILE A 2 34.30 -25.26 -35.32
C ILE A 2 34.45 -25.67 -33.85
N LYS A 3 35.21 -24.90 -33.07
CA LYS A 3 35.28 -25.02 -31.60
C LYS A 3 35.53 -23.62 -31.09
N GLU A 4 34.45 -22.89 -30.85
CA GLU A 4 34.38 -21.57 -30.18
C GLU A 4 33.03 -20.98 -30.61
N ASN A 5 31.99 -21.10 -29.77
CA ASN A 5 30.82 -20.21 -29.74
C ASN A 5 29.70 -20.65 -28.78
N MET A 6 29.82 -21.79 -28.09
CA MET A 6 28.76 -22.21 -27.16
C MET A 6 28.84 -21.59 -25.74
N CYS A 7 29.96 -20.95 -25.36
CA CYS A 7 30.06 -20.32 -24.02
C CYS A 7 29.44 -18.92 -23.94
N ALA A 8 29.37 -18.18 -25.04
CA ALA A 8 28.92 -16.78 -25.02
C ALA A 8 27.40 -16.65 -24.85
N LEU A 9 26.62 -17.63 -25.32
CA LEU A 9 25.15 -17.58 -25.27
C LEU A 9 24.58 -17.92 -23.88
N ALA A 10 25.29 -18.68 -23.04
CA ALA A 10 24.86 -18.98 -21.69
C ALA A 10 24.97 -17.76 -20.75
N PHE A 11 25.96 -16.88 -20.95
CA PHE A 11 26.16 -15.70 -20.10
C PHE A 11 25.19 -14.55 -20.41
N VAL A 12 24.71 -14.41 -21.64
CA VAL A 12 23.74 -13.37 -22.01
C VAL A 12 22.34 -13.67 -21.43
N ALA A 13 21.95 -14.96 -21.35
CA ALA A 13 20.68 -15.36 -20.75
C ALA A 13 20.65 -15.18 -19.22
N LEU A 14 21.78 -15.40 -18.53
CA LEU A 14 21.90 -15.16 -17.08
C LEU A 14 22.00 -13.67 -16.72
N GLY A 15 22.52 -12.82 -17.61
CA GLY A 15 22.56 -11.36 -17.40
C GLY A 15 21.21 -10.65 -17.61
N LEU A 16 20.32 -11.21 -18.44
CA LEU A 16 18.98 -10.64 -18.68
C LEU A 16 17.94 -11.04 -17.63
N LEU A 17 18.20 -12.08 -16.84
CA LEU A 17 17.35 -12.46 -15.70
C LEU A 17 17.59 -11.60 -14.45
N SER A 18 18.65 -10.78 -14.39
CA SER A 18 18.94 -9.93 -13.24
C SER A 18 18.32 -8.53 -13.31
N GLN A 19 17.65 -8.19 -14.42
CA GLN A 19 17.03 -6.87 -14.63
C GLN A 19 15.51 -6.91 -14.73
N ALA A 20 14.88 -8.03 -14.33
CA ALA A 20 13.55 -7.93 -13.72
C ALA A 20 13.74 -7.29 -12.34
N SER A 21 14.08 -6.00 -12.33
CA SER A 21 13.96 -5.16 -11.14
C SER A 21 12.55 -5.40 -10.64
N LYS A 22 12.46 -6.05 -9.48
CA LYS A 22 11.21 -6.31 -8.75
C LYS A 22 10.39 -5.03 -8.86
N ALA A 23 9.34 -5.05 -9.67
CA ALA A 23 8.41 -3.93 -9.68
C ALA A 23 7.97 -3.78 -8.23
N THR A 24 8.38 -2.68 -7.60
CA THR A 24 8.07 -2.48 -6.18
C THR A 24 6.55 -2.47 -6.06
N ALA A 25 5.98 -2.92 -4.96
CA ALA A 25 4.55 -3.10 -4.92
C ALA A 25 3.75 -1.77 -5.01
N PHE A 26 4.45 -0.64 -4.84
CA PHE A 26 3.99 0.70 -5.23
C PHE A 26 3.64 0.81 -6.73
N GLU A 27 4.42 0.19 -7.60
CA GLU A 27 4.31 0.27 -9.07
C GLU A 27 3.05 -0.44 -9.57
N ALA A 28 2.58 -1.46 -8.84
CA ALA A 28 1.30 -2.11 -9.12
C ALA A 28 0.13 -1.10 -9.08
N TRP A 29 0.29 0.01 -8.34
CA TRP A 29 -0.69 1.09 -8.25
C TRP A 29 -0.23 2.37 -8.97
N GLY A 30 0.83 2.28 -9.77
CA GLY A 30 1.39 3.40 -10.54
C GLY A 30 2.11 4.44 -9.69
N PHE A 31 2.66 4.02 -8.54
CA PHE A 31 3.52 4.84 -7.68
C PHE A 31 4.94 4.26 -7.63
N VAL A 32 5.94 5.09 -7.36
CA VAL A 32 7.34 4.63 -7.24
C VAL A 32 7.88 5.10 -5.89
N GLY A 33 8.36 4.16 -5.08
CA GLY A 33 8.96 4.47 -3.79
C GLY A 33 10.19 5.37 -3.93
N GLY A 34 10.38 6.30 -3.00
CA GLY A 34 11.47 7.28 -3.01
C GLY A 34 11.25 8.49 -3.94
N ASN A 35 10.20 8.49 -4.77
CA ASN A 35 9.88 9.68 -5.55
C ASN A 35 9.51 10.85 -4.64
N LYS A 36 9.95 12.06 -5.03
CA LYS A 36 9.60 13.29 -4.32
C LYS A 36 8.11 13.56 -4.41
N LYS A 37 7.57 14.22 -3.38
CA LYS A 37 6.14 14.57 -3.30
C LYS A 37 5.69 15.32 -4.54
N GLU A 38 6.43 16.34 -4.96
CA GLU A 38 6.07 17.21 -6.07
C GLU A 38 5.93 16.44 -7.39
N ASP A 39 6.82 15.47 -7.63
CA ASP A 39 6.78 14.63 -8.83
C ASP A 39 5.58 13.69 -8.82
N VAL A 40 5.31 13.02 -7.70
CA VAL A 40 4.14 12.14 -7.57
C VAL A 40 2.84 12.90 -7.77
N LEU A 41 2.71 14.10 -7.20
CA LEU A 41 1.51 14.93 -7.34
C LEU A 41 1.34 15.48 -8.76
N ARG A 42 2.45 15.87 -9.41
CA ARG A 42 2.44 16.30 -10.81
C ARG A 42 1.94 15.19 -11.73
N GLU A 43 2.45 13.98 -11.56
CA GLU A 43 2.02 12.82 -12.33
C GLU A 43 0.55 12.44 -12.07
N ALA A 44 0.11 12.49 -10.80
CA ALA A 44 -1.28 12.21 -10.44
C ALA A 44 -2.25 13.23 -11.09
N LYS A 45 -1.92 14.53 -11.05
CA LYS A 45 -2.70 15.56 -11.75
C LYS A 45 -2.73 15.33 -13.26
N ALA A 46 -1.60 14.95 -13.87
CA ALA A 46 -1.52 14.67 -15.30
C ALA A 46 -2.41 13.49 -15.73
N ARG A 47 -2.67 12.55 -14.83
CA ARG A 47 -3.61 11.42 -15.02
C ARG A 47 -5.08 11.80 -14.77
N GLY A 48 -5.35 13.02 -14.29
CA GLY A 48 -6.70 13.44 -13.91
C GLY A 48 -7.14 12.94 -12.52
N ASP A 49 -6.20 12.51 -11.67
CA ASP A 49 -6.49 12.11 -10.30
C ASP A 49 -6.92 13.34 -9.47
N THR A 50 -7.85 13.14 -8.53
CA THR A 50 -8.18 14.19 -7.53
C THR A 50 -7.28 14.06 -6.32
N LEU A 51 -6.77 15.19 -5.83
CA LEU A 51 -5.83 15.24 -4.70
C LEU A 51 -6.46 15.94 -3.50
N ASP A 52 -6.28 15.36 -2.32
CA ASP A 52 -6.63 15.98 -1.04
C ASP A 52 -5.44 15.87 -0.07
N GLU A 53 -4.82 17.01 0.23
CA GLU A 53 -3.68 17.06 1.14
C GLU A 53 -4.16 17.25 2.58
N LYS A 54 -3.72 16.37 3.48
CA LYS A 54 -4.09 16.38 4.90
C LYS A 54 -2.85 16.27 5.79
N PRO A 55 -2.94 16.66 7.07
CA PRO A 55 -1.92 16.28 8.04
C PRO A 55 -1.71 14.77 8.00
N GLY A 56 -0.46 14.34 7.82
CA GLY A 56 -0.12 12.91 7.73
C GLY A 56 -0.03 12.31 6.33
N GLY A 57 -0.33 13.05 5.25
CA GLY A 57 -0.08 12.57 3.89
C GLY A 57 -0.95 13.20 2.80
N VAL A 58 -0.96 12.57 1.63
CA VAL A 58 -1.82 12.99 0.50
C VAL A 58 -2.75 11.86 0.12
N PHE A 59 -4.03 12.19 -0.01
CA PHE A 59 -5.03 11.30 -0.57
C PHE A 59 -5.15 11.52 -2.07
N ILE A 60 -5.12 10.43 -2.83
CA ILE A 60 -5.29 10.41 -4.27
C ILE A 60 -6.53 9.59 -4.57
N HIS A 61 -7.52 10.22 -5.20
CA HIS A 61 -8.71 9.55 -5.71
C HIS A 61 -8.58 9.37 -7.21
N ARG A 62 -8.48 8.11 -7.63
CA ARG A 62 -8.29 7.72 -9.02
C ARG A 62 -9.49 6.93 -9.51
N ARG A 63 -9.99 7.26 -10.70
CA ARG A 63 -11.00 6.42 -11.35
C ARG A 63 -10.30 5.29 -12.09
N ASP A 64 -10.65 4.05 -11.76
CA ASP A 64 -10.19 2.88 -12.50
C ASP A 64 -10.73 2.96 -13.94
N PRO A 65 -9.87 2.88 -14.96
CA PRO A 65 -10.28 3.08 -16.36
C PRO A 65 -11.12 1.92 -16.91
N ASN A 66 -11.05 0.72 -16.30
CA ASN A 66 -11.73 -0.48 -16.76
C ASN A 66 -13.10 -0.64 -16.11
N THR A 67 -13.20 -0.32 -14.82
CA THR A 67 -14.41 -0.54 -14.01
C THR A 67 -15.16 0.75 -13.70
N GLY A 68 -14.51 1.90 -13.86
CA GLY A 68 -15.04 3.19 -13.44
C GLY A 68 -15.11 3.38 -11.92
N ALA A 69 -14.65 2.41 -11.12
CA ALA A 69 -14.62 2.49 -9.67
C ALA A 69 -13.68 3.60 -9.19
N LEU A 70 -13.98 4.19 -8.03
CA LEU A 70 -13.11 5.20 -7.42
C LEU A 70 -12.18 4.53 -6.41
N ASP A 71 -10.92 4.38 -6.79
CA ASP A 71 -9.87 3.96 -5.87
C ASP A 71 -9.39 5.14 -5.03
N THR A 72 -9.16 4.90 -3.74
CA THR A 72 -8.57 5.90 -2.84
C THR A 72 -7.25 5.39 -2.31
N TYR A 73 -6.20 6.16 -2.57
CA TYR A 73 -4.84 5.90 -2.12
C TYR A 73 -4.44 6.95 -1.08
N HIS A 74 -3.83 6.54 0.02
CA HIS A 74 -3.20 7.43 1.00
C HIS A 74 -1.68 7.26 0.92
N LEU A 75 -0.99 8.34 0.61
CA LEU A 75 0.44 8.39 0.40
C LEU A 75 1.11 9.12 1.57
N VAL A 76 2.18 8.54 2.10
CA VAL A 76 3.02 9.17 3.12
C VAL A 76 4.42 9.38 2.56
N PHE A 77 4.87 10.62 2.69
CA PHE A 77 6.18 11.06 2.24
C PHE A 77 7.09 11.34 3.44
N CYS A 78 8.29 10.79 3.36
CA CYS A 78 9.38 10.93 4.33
C CYS A 78 10.48 11.81 3.72
N THR A 79 11.57 12.02 4.45
CA THR A 79 12.71 12.82 3.96
C THR A 79 13.34 12.23 2.69
N THR A 80 13.23 10.93 2.52
CA THR A 80 13.75 10.14 1.38
C THR A 80 12.79 10.08 0.19
N GLY A 81 11.55 10.57 0.33
CA GLY A 81 10.52 10.55 -0.71
C GLY A 81 9.28 9.73 -0.30
N LEU A 82 8.57 9.19 -1.28
CA LEU A 82 7.38 8.36 -1.05
C LEU A 82 7.78 7.05 -0.35
N SER A 83 7.31 6.84 0.88
CA SER A 83 7.69 5.65 1.65
C SER A 83 6.53 4.72 2.02
N LEU A 84 5.29 5.20 1.87
CA LEU A 84 4.11 4.38 2.12
C LEU A 84 2.98 4.74 1.16
N VAL A 85 2.30 3.71 0.65
CA VAL A 85 1.06 3.84 -0.08
C VAL A 85 0.07 2.84 0.50
N SER A 86 -1.09 3.35 0.90
CA SER A 86 -2.22 2.57 1.38
C SER A 86 -3.36 2.68 0.38
N LYS A 87 -3.95 1.57 -0.03
CA LYS A 87 -5.18 1.53 -0.82
C LYS A 87 -6.33 1.12 0.08
N SER A 88 -7.37 1.95 0.14
CA SER A 88 -8.62 1.60 0.81
C SER A 88 -9.46 0.71 -0.10
N LEU A 89 -10.02 -0.37 0.46
CA LEU A 89 -10.81 -1.35 -0.24
C LEU A 89 -12.19 -1.49 0.41
N THR A 90 -13.22 -1.66 -0.42
CA THR A 90 -14.54 -2.03 0.09
C THR A 90 -14.47 -3.44 0.66
N PHE A 91 -14.79 -3.57 1.95
CA PHE A 91 -14.84 -4.87 2.58
C PHE A 91 -16.03 -5.69 2.08
N THR A 92 -15.73 -6.88 1.58
CA THR A 92 -16.66 -8.00 1.44
C THR A 92 -15.89 -9.28 1.79
N ALA A 93 -16.58 -10.34 2.21
CA ALA A 93 -15.92 -11.62 2.48
C ALA A 93 -15.17 -12.15 1.23
N ALA A 94 -15.75 -11.94 0.04
CA ALA A 94 -15.14 -12.32 -1.22
C ALA A 94 -13.87 -11.50 -1.52
N ASN A 95 -13.92 -10.17 -1.37
CA ASN A 95 -12.76 -9.32 -1.60
C ASN A 95 -11.64 -9.66 -0.62
N TYR A 96 -11.96 -9.81 0.66
CA TYR A 96 -10.97 -10.22 1.67
C TYR A 96 -10.28 -11.54 1.31
N ALA A 97 -11.06 -12.57 0.94
CA ALA A 97 -10.51 -13.86 0.54
C ALA A 97 -9.66 -13.78 -0.74
N ASN A 98 -10.11 -13.00 -1.74
CA ASN A 98 -9.40 -12.84 -2.99
C ASN A 98 -8.06 -12.10 -2.82
N GLU A 99 -8.05 -11.00 -2.06
CA GLU A 99 -6.84 -10.23 -1.77
C GLU A 99 -5.85 -11.05 -0.93
N GLN A 100 -6.33 -11.75 0.10
CA GLN A 100 -5.50 -12.68 0.87
C GLN A 100 -4.88 -13.76 -0.01
N TYR A 101 -5.68 -14.39 -0.88
CA TYR A 101 -5.18 -15.42 -1.78
C TYR A 101 -4.13 -14.86 -2.75
N ALA A 102 -4.36 -13.68 -3.32
CA ALA A 102 -3.41 -13.02 -4.23
C ALA A 102 -2.07 -12.73 -3.51
N LEU A 103 -2.13 -12.15 -2.31
CA LEU A 103 -0.96 -11.83 -1.51
C LEU A 103 -0.21 -13.10 -1.05
N VAL A 104 -0.93 -14.14 -0.62
CA VAL A 104 -0.31 -15.42 -0.22
C VAL A 104 0.35 -16.10 -1.41
N LYS A 105 -0.30 -16.09 -2.58
CA LYS A 105 0.26 -16.66 -3.79
C LYS A 105 1.55 -15.95 -4.21
N GLN A 106 1.63 -14.63 -4.02
CA GLN A 106 2.78 -13.83 -4.44
C GLN A 106 3.91 -13.78 -3.41
N TYR A 107 3.59 -13.69 -2.13
CA TYR A 107 4.54 -13.39 -1.06
C TYR A 107 4.65 -14.50 0.00
N GLY A 108 3.88 -15.58 -0.11
CA GLY A 108 3.86 -16.68 0.85
C GLY A 108 2.97 -16.40 2.07
N SER A 109 3.21 -17.12 3.17
CA SER A 109 2.37 -16.99 4.38
C SER A 109 2.69 -15.70 5.15
N PRO A 110 1.68 -14.90 5.56
CA PRO A 110 1.90 -13.74 6.40
C PRO A 110 2.11 -14.12 7.87
N THR A 111 2.71 -13.20 8.62
CA THR A 111 2.49 -13.13 10.06
C THR A 111 1.15 -12.45 10.31
N VAL A 112 0.30 -13.07 11.13
CA VAL A 112 -1.03 -12.51 11.46
C VAL A 112 -1.04 -12.02 12.90
N THR A 113 -1.48 -10.78 13.10
CA THR A 113 -1.75 -10.21 14.43
C THR A 113 -3.17 -9.68 14.51
N ALA A 114 -3.72 -9.69 15.72
CA ALA A 114 -5.03 -9.12 16.00
C ALA A 114 -4.93 -8.32 17.30
N THR A 115 -5.28 -7.05 17.24
CA THR A 115 -5.15 -6.12 18.38
C THR A 115 -6.44 -5.33 18.53
N ASP A 116 -6.97 -5.29 19.75
CA ASP A 116 -8.09 -4.41 20.08
C ASP A 116 -7.59 -2.97 20.26
N GLN A 117 -8.32 -2.04 19.68
CA GLN A 117 -8.05 -0.62 19.64
C GLN A 117 -9.27 0.15 20.12
N SER A 118 -9.03 1.28 20.78
CA SER A 118 -10.09 2.17 21.23
C SER A 118 -9.66 3.62 21.17
N ILE A 119 -10.54 4.50 20.72
CA ILE A 119 -10.39 5.96 20.88
C ILE A 119 -11.63 6.53 21.56
N THR A 120 -11.42 7.28 22.64
CA THR A 120 -12.48 7.99 23.34
C THR A 120 -12.43 9.46 22.97
N ASN A 121 -13.56 9.99 22.50
CA ASN A 121 -13.75 11.41 22.22
C ASN A 121 -15.09 11.90 22.82
N PRO A 122 -15.45 13.19 22.73
CA PRO A 122 -16.72 13.69 23.28
C PRO A 122 -17.98 13.05 22.69
N ALA A 123 -17.89 12.42 21.50
CA ALA A 123 -19.01 11.72 20.86
C ALA A 123 -19.16 10.26 21.33
N GLY A 124 -18.18 9.73 22.06
CA GLY A 124 -18.21 8.38 22.63
C GLY A 124 -16.88 7.64 22.53
N THR A 125 -16.91 6.38 22.95
CA THR A 125 -15.78 5.45 22.79
C THR A 125 -15.98 4.63 21.53
N TRP A 126 -15.00 4.71 20.64
CA TRP A 126 -14.95 3.98 19.39
C TRP A 126 -13.99 2.81 19.58
N GLU A 127 -14.46 1.60 19.35
CA GLU A 127 -13.72 0.36 19.59
C GLU A 127 -13.69 -0.46 18.31
N TRP A 128 -12.52 -0.99 17.98
CA TRP A 128 -12.36 -1.90 16.86
C TRP A 128 -11.28 -2.92 17.12
N ARG A 129 -11.39 -4.06 16.46
CA ARG A 129 -10.31 -5.02 16.32
C ARG A 129 -9.60 -4.78 15.00
N GLU A 130 -8.29 -4.58 15.08
CA GLU A 130 -7.42 -4.45 13.92
C GLU A 130 -6.70 -5.79 13.68
N ILE A 131 -7.02 -6.44 12.58
CA ILE A 131 -6.38 -7.69 12.14
C ILE A 131 -5.40 -7.35 11.04
N LYS A 132 -4.11 -7.64 11.23
CA LYS A 132 -3.05 -7.39 10.26
C LYS A 132 -2.50 -8.71 9.75
N SER A 133 -2.46 -8.85 8.43
CA SER A 133 -1.62 -9.86 7.76
C SER A 133 -0.40 -9.14 7.20
N ILE A 134 0.79 -9.55 7.63
CA ILE A 134 2.05 -8.85 7.36
C ILE A 134 2.99 -9.78 6.57
N TRP A 135 3.43 -9.31 5.41
CA TRP A 135 4.49 -9.94 4.62
C TRP A 135 5.74 -9.07 4.67
N GLN A 136 6.83 -9.62 5.19
CA GLN A 136 8.12 -8.94 5.23
C GLN A 136 8.96 -9.35 4.03
N GLY A 137 9.15 -8.45 3.09
CA GLY A 137 10.12 -8.58 2.01
C GLY A 137 11.50 -8.02 2.41
N GLN A 138 12.49 -8.21 1.54
CA GLN A 138 13.84 -7.65 1.74
C GLN A 138 13.89 -6.12 1.64
N ALA A 139 12.98 -5.52 0.85
CA ALA A 139 12.97 -4.09 0.56
C ALA A 139 11.63 -3.41 0.85
N GLU A 140 10.59 -4.20 1.20
CA GLU A 140 9.26 -3.70 1.45
C GLU A 140 8.55 -4.55 2.50
N GLU A 141 7.64 -3.92 3.22
CA GLU A 141 6.65 -4.55 4.07
C GLU A 141 5.29 -4.34 3.43
N ILE A 142 4.50 -5.41 3.36
CA ILE A 142 3.13 -5.39 2.88
C ILE A 142 2.22 -5.75 4.05
N ARG A 143 1.19 -4.94 4.28
CA ARG A 143 0.19 -5.21 5.30
C ARG A 143 -1.18 -5.17 4.67
N MET A 144 -1.96 -6.22 4.88
CA MET A 144 -3.40 -6.13 4.72
C MET A 144 -4.02 -5.92 6.09
N ILE A 145 -4.77 -4.84 6.25
CA ILE A 145 -5.38 -4.41 7.51
C ILE A 145 -6.90 -4.55 7.38
N LEU A 146 -7.49 -5.34 8.27
CA LEU A 146 -8.94 -5.45 8.42
C LEU A 146 -9.32 -4.80 9.75
N THR A 147 -10.14 -3.76 9.67
CA THR A 147 -10.70 -3.05 10.82
C THR A 147 -12.11 -3.53 11.05
N VAL A 148 -12.36 -4.21 12.16
CA VAL A 148 -13.69 -4.74 12.53
C VAL A 148 -14.22 -3.93 13.70
N PRO A 149 -15.28 -3.13 13.54
CA PRO A 149 -15.93 -2.45 14.66
C PRO A 149 -16.39 -3.44 15.73
N THR A 150 -16.16 -3.13 16.99
CA THR A 150 -16.54 -3.96 18.14
C THR A 150 -17.39 -3.16 19.15
N GLY A 151 -17.95 -3.83 20.15
CA GLY A 151 -18.66 -3.17 21.24
C GLY A 151 -19.80 -2.26 20.75
N ASP A 152 -19.84 -1.03 21.25
CA ASP A 152 -20.87 -0.05 20.87
C ASP A 152 -20.68 0.49 19.45
N SER A 153 -19.46 0.43 18.91
CA SER A 153 -19.18 0.84 17.52
C SER A 153 -19.89 -0.03 16.49
N ALA A 154 -20.02 -1.33 16.76
CA ALA A 154 -20.82 -2.24 15.92
C ALA A 154 -22.33 -1.91 15.95
N LYS A 155 -22.83 -1.40 17.08
CA LYS A 155 -24.25 -1.02 17.25
C LYS A 155 -24.60 0.27 16.51
N LEU A 156 -23.61 1.12 16.24
CA LEU A 156 -23.76 2.36 15.48
C LEU A 156 -23.79 2.12 13.95
N GLY A 157 -23.78 0.86 13.49
CA GLY A 157 -23.84 0.52 12.08
C GLY A 157 -22.53 0.76 11.33
N LEU A 158 -21.40 0.91 12.04
CA LEU A 158 -20.10 0.96 11.41
C LEU A 158 -19.81 -0.39 10.75
N VAL A 159 -19.35 -0.32 9.50
CA VAL A 159 -19.01 -1.50 8.71
C VAL A 159 -17.51 -1.79 8.79
N PRO A 160 -17.09 -3.05 8.63
CA PRO A 160 -15.67 -3.36 8.55
C PRO A 160 -14.98 -2.62 7.40
N GLY A 161 -13.76 -2.16 7.65
CA GLY A 161 -12.89 -1.53 6.66
C GLY A 161 -11.75 -2.46 6.27
N MET A 162 -11.27 -2.36 5.03
CA MET A 162 -10.12 -3.10 4.56
C MET A 162 -9.15 -2.17 3.85
N SER A 163 -7.86 -2.34 4.09
CA SER A 163 -6.81 -1.66 3.33
C SER A 163 -5.62 -2.56 3.08
N ILE A 164 -4.90 -2.28 2.01
CA ILE A 164 -3.59 -2.85 1.73
C ILE A 164 -2.57 -1.72 1.80
N VAL A 165 -1.47 -1.94 2.50
CA VAL A 165 -0.41 -0.96 2.73
C VAL A 165 0.89 -1.55 2.22
N HIS A 166 1.58 -0.81 1.38
CA HIS A 166 2.97 -1.08 1.00
C HIS A 166 3.86 -0.01 1.61
N SER A 167 4.96 -0.42 2.24
CA SER A 167 5.95 0.49 2.81
C SER A 167 7.37 -0.01 2.61
N ASN A 168 8.30 0.87 2.26
CA ASN A 168 9.73 0.56 2.15
C ASN A 168 10.56 1.07 3.33
N GLU A 169 9.94 1.80 4.28
CA GLU A 169 10.59 2.31 5.49
C GLU A 169 9.76 1.99 6.73
N SER A 170 10.38 1.29 7.68
CA SER A 170 9.81 1.08 9.02
C SER A 170 9.97 2.35 9.87
N GLY A 171 8.87 2.87 10.42
CA GLY A 171 8.92 3.94 11.42
C GLY A 171 9.01 5.37 10.88
N CYS A 172 8.74 5.58 9.59
CA CYS A 172 8.59 6.93 9.08
C CYS A 172 7.41 7.64 9.75
N LYS A 173 7.70 8.79 10.38
CA LYS A 173 6.69 9.77 10.74
C LYS A 173 6.45 10.65 9.52
N PRO A 174 5.18 10.88 9.12
CA PRO A 174 4.88 11.83 8.04
C PRO A 174 5.62 13.13 8.32
N HIS A 175 6.21 13.75 7.29
CA HIS A 175 6.81 15.07 7.45
C HIS A 175 5.76 15.98 8.10
N GLU A 176 5.98 16.38 9.35
CA GLU A 176 5.07 17.28 10.04
C GLU A 176 4.99 18.54 9.19
N LEU A 177 3.78 18.93 8.84
CA LEU A 177 3.51 20.25 8.30
C LEU A 177 4.04 21.21 9.35
N SER A 178 5.14 21.89 9.05
CA SER A 178 5.46 23.13 9.75
C SER A 178 4.23 24.01 9.62
N ARG A 179 3.48 24.17 10.71
CA ARG A 179 2.53 25.26 10.84
C ARG A 179 3.35 26.52 10.64
N SER A 180 3.25 27.14 9.46
CA SER A 180 3.48 28.56 9.37
C SER A 180 2.32 29.21 10.13
N GLU A 181 2.57 29.51 11.40
CA GLU A 181 1.85 30.55 12.14
C GLU A 181 2.04 31.91 11.45
#